data_AF-A0A951XY34-F1
#
_entry.id   AF-A0A951XY34-F1
#
_cell.length_a   1.000
_cell.length_b   1.000
_cell.length_c   1.000
_cell.angle_alpha   90.00
_cell.angle_beta   90.00
_cell.angle_gamma   90.00
#
_symmetry.space_group_name_H-M   'P 1'
#
loop_
_entity.id
_entity.type
_entity.pdbx_description
1 polymer ?
#
loop_
_entity_poly.entity_id
_entity_poly.type
_entity_poly.pdbx_seq_one_letter_code
_entity_poly.pdbx_strand_id
1 'polypeptide(L)'
;MATAALALGGALAVHGQLPPSPPAAASAPTASPAPPPALPGEAAPLSAGVWIEWAAGRVLLSGRVLRRDSVLEFAASFAGKHHESLVALDATALDVFNGLGLAGLNPGHPPRWDEQARRFTPAAGDLLDVRFVWREGAREHCASPFAWMTELQYARPPRARPWVFAGSQRRADGRLAADVTGSGFALVDFPDSLVCLSISRSSSNEELWLDANLSVMPPGGTPVLVVVQKAAPVEHVIELDFRGVARVDGRVERDDDVADLVTLLHRLSPERAAPIVLSGTLRSDQQRWERFFHAAGVPPAAWRFERRDAPRWLPPGVQSPR
;
A
#
# COMPACT_ATOMS: atom_id res chain seq x y z
N MET A 1 -60.49 44.02 1.72
CA MET A 1 -61.14 44.73 0.60
C MET A 1 -60.40 46.04 0.36
N ALA A 2 -60.34 46.49 -0.90
CA ALA A 2 -59.67 47.70 -1.44
C ALA A 2 -58.20 47.55 -1.95
N THR A 3 -58.10 46.86 -3.07
CA THR A 3 -57.48 47.23 -4.37
C THR A 3 -56.44 48.36 -4.51
N ALA A 4 -55.38 47.98 -5.26
CA ALA A 4 -54.74 48.64 -6.42
C ALA A 4 -53.66 49.73 -6.24
N ALA A 5 -52.46 49.45 -6.78
CA ALA A 5 -51.95 50.15 -7.98
C ALA A 5 -50.76 49.39 -8.60
N LEU A 6 -50.92 49.01 -9.87
CA LEU A 6 -49.89 48.52 -10.77
C LEU A 6 -49.01 49.70 -11.23
N ALA A 7 -47.68 49.54 -11.23
CA ALA A 7 -46.78 50.41 -11.97
C ALA A 7 -45.93 49.55 -12.93
N LEU A 8 -46.14 49.76 -14.24
CA LEU A 8 -45.30 49.23 -15.31
C LEU A 8 -43.93 49.92 -15.28
N GLY A 9 -42.86 49.16 -15.11
CA GLY A 9 -41.48 49.61 -15.33
C GLY A 9 -40.87 48.84 -16.51
N GLY A 10 -40.51 49.56 -17.57
CA GLY A 10 -39.97 49.00 -18.81
C GLY A 10 -38.61 48.33 -18.65
N ALA A 11 -38.42 47.19 -19.32
CA ALA A 11 -37.16 46.49 -19.43
C ALA A 11 -36.30 47.12 -20.55
N LEU A 12 -35.16 47.71 -20.18
CA LEU A 12 -34.05 47.94 -21.12
C LEU A 12 -33.21 46.67 -21.19
N ALA A 13 -33.25 45.99 -22.35
CA ALA A 13 -32.38 44.88 -22.66
C ALA A 13 -30.97 45.40 -23.01
N VAL A 14 -30.04 45.33 -22.05
CA VAL A 14 -28.60 45.46 -22.34
C VAL A 14 -28.13 44.15 -22.97
N HIS A 15 -27.82 44.20 -24.26
CA HIS A 15 -27.09 43.14 -24.96
C HIS A 15 -25.64 43.10 -24.46
N GLY A 16 -25.40 42.33 -23.40
CA GLY A 16 -24.07 41.97 -22.96
C GLY A 16 -23.48 40.89 -23.88
N GLN A 17 -22.58 41.29 -24.77
CA GLN A 17 -21.84 40.38 -25.62
C GLN A 17 -20.87 39.56 -24.75
N LEU A 18 -21.09 38.24 -24.69
CA LEU A 18 -20.18 37.30 -24.01
C LEU A 18 -18.79 37.37 -24.66
N PRO A 19 -17.70 37.39 -23.87
CA PRO A 19 -16.34 37.35 -24.42
C PRO A 19 -16.11 36.03 -25.19
N PRO A 20 -15.30 36.05 -26.26
CA PRO A 20 -15.02 34.85 -27.04
C PRO A 20 -14.32 33.79 -26.16
N SER A 21 -14.76 32.54 -26.31
CA SER A 21 -14.16 31.39 -25.64
C SER A 21 -12.67 31.25 -26.03
N PRO A 22 -11.79 30.88 -25.08
CA PRO A 22 -10.38 30.64 -25.40
C PRO A 22 -10.24 29.46 -26.38
N PRO A 23 -9.20 29.46 -27.23
CA PRO A 23 -8.99 28.40 -28.20
C PRO A 23 -8.79 27.06 -27.49
N ALA A 24 -9.45 26.02 -28.03
CA ALA A 24 -9.35 24.66 -27.56
C ALA A 24 -7.89 24.22 -27.45
N ALA A 25 -7.47 23.85 -26.23
CA ALA A 25 -6.16 23.28 -25.98
C ALA A 25 -5.98 22.05 -26.89
N ALA A 26 -4.95 22.09 -27.72
CA ALA A 26 -4.57 20.98 -28.58
C ALA A 26 -4.41 19.71 -27.73
N SER A 27 -5.16 18.67 -28.08
CA SER A 27 -5.07 17.36 -27.47
C SER A 27 -3.64 16.83 -27.63
N ALA A 28 -3.00 16.50 -26.52
CA ALA A 28 -1.70 15.83 -26.53
C ALA A 28 -1.78 14.53 -27.38
N PRO A 29 -0.70 14.15 -28.08
CA PRO A 29 -0.71 12.96 -28.93
C PRO A 29 -0.95 11.73 -28.06
N THR A 30 -1.99 10.97 -28.40
CA THR A 30 -2.31 9.66 -27.82
C THR A 30 -1.15 8.71 -28.13
N ALA A 31 -0.26 8.49 -27.15
CA ALA A 31 0.78 7.49 -27.26
C ALA A 31 0.11 6.13 -27.52
N SER A 32 0.60 5.40 -28.53
CA SER A 32 0.13 4.05 -28.83
C SER A 32 0.28 3.17 -27.58
N PRO A 33 -0.73 2.37 -27.21
CA PRO A 33 -0.70 1.62 -25.95
C PRO A 33 0.52 0.69 -25.93
N ALA A 34 1.28 0.75 -24.84
CA ALA A 34 2.44 -0.12 -24.65
C ALA A 34 1.98 -1.60 -24.71
N PRO A 35 2.77 -2.49 -25.34
CA PRO A 35 2.45 -3.91 -25.35
C PRO A 35 2.48 -4.46 -23.93
N PRO A 36 1.68 -5.51 -23.63
CA PRO A 36 1.71 -6.12 -22.32
C PRO A 36 3.09 -6.70 -21.98
N PRO A 37 3.44 -6.75 -20.68
CA PRO A 37 4.59 -7.51 -20.21
C PRO A 37 4.55 -8.94 -20.73
N ALA A 38 5.73 -9.49 -21.05
CA ALA A 38 5.81 -10.89 -21.42
C ALA A 38 5.59 -11.75 -20.16
N LEU A 39 4.81 -12.82 -20.30
CA LEU A 39 4.75 -13.83 -19.25
C LEU A 39 6.07 -14.61 -19.23
N PRO A 40 6.55 -15.03 -18.04
CA PRO A 40 7.64 -16.00 -17.94
C PRO A 40 7.31 -17.28 -18.73
N GLY A 41 8.29 -17.85 -19.41
CA GLY A 41 8.08 -19.01 -20.30
C GLY A 41 7.54 -20.27 -19.61
N GLU A 42 7.67 -20.37 -18.29
CA GLU A 42 7.20 -21.49 -17.47
C GLU A 42 5.83 -21.24 -16.80
N ALA A 43 5.22 -20.08 -17.01
CA ALA A 43 3.93 -19.74 -16.41
C ALA A 43 2.79 -20.55 -17.06
N ALA A 44 2.10 -21.37 -16.26
CA ALA A 44 0.94 -22.14 -16.70
C ALA A 44 -0.35 -21.34 -16.48
N PRO A 45 -1.28 -21.28 -17.46
CA PRO A 45 -2.57 -20.62 -17.26
C PRO A 45 -3.41 -21.39 -16.23
N LEU A 46 -3.99 -20.65 -15.27
CA LEU A 46 -4.96 -21.19 -14.31
C LEU A 46 -6.38 -20.85 -14.73
N SER A 47 -6.63 -19.57 -15.04
CA SER A 47 -7.90 -19.05 -15.52
C SER A 47 -7.66 -17.81 -16.40
N ALA A 48 -8.74 -17.15 -16.85
CA ALA A 48 -8.62 -15.92 -17.60
C ALA A 48 -7.90 -14.85 -16.75
N GLY A 49 -6.74 -14.39 -17.22
CA GLY A 49 -5.94 -13.36 -16.56
C GLY A 49 -5.15 -13.82 -15.33
N VAL A 50 -5.09 -15.13 -15.04
CA VAL A 50 -4.35 -15.69 -13.91
C VAL A 50 -3.44 -16.84 -14.38
N TRP A 51 -2.15 -16.76 -14.03
CA TRP A 51 -1.16 -17.79 -14.30
C TRP A 51 -0.40 -18.17 -13.02
N ILE A 52 0.14 -19.39 -12.99
CA ILE A 52 1.01 -19.87 -11.91
C ILE A 52 2.38 -20.24 -12.50
N GLU A 53 3.44 -19.69 -11.92
CA GLU A 53 4.82 -20.09 -12.16
C GLU A 53 5.25 -21.03 -11.02
N TRP A 54 5.03 -22.34 -11.21
CA TRP A 54 5.16 -23.35 -10.15
C TRP A 54 6.56 -23.40 -9.53
N ALA A 55 7.61 -23.39 -10.36
CA ALA A 55 8.98 -23.48 -9.89
C ALA A 55 9.37 -22.30 -8.98
N ALA A 56 8.82 -21.12 -9.26
CA ALA A 56 9.09 -19.90 -8.51
C ALA A 56 8.04 -19.62 -7.41
N GLY A 57 6.97 -20.43 -7.32
CA GLY A 57 5.87 -20.23 -6.37
C GLY A 57 5.15 -18.88 -6.55
N ARG A 58 4.98 -18.43 -7.79
CA ARG A 58 4.38 -17.11 -8.10
C ARG A 58 3.02 -17.26 -8.76
N VAL A 59 2.13 -16.34 -8.44
CA VAL A 59 0.88 -16.10 -9.14
C VAL A 59 1.00 -14.79 -9.92
N LEU A 60 0.68 -14.83 -11.20
CA LEU A 60 0.78 -13.70 -12.11
C LEU A 60 -0.63 -13.29 -12.53
N LEU A 61 -0.96 -12.01 -12.40
CA LEU A 61 -2.29 -11.47 -12.70
C LEU A 61 -2.19 -10.43 -13.81
N SER A 62 -3.03 -10.55 -14.83
CA SER A 62 -3.21 -9.48 -15.81
C SER A 62 -3.95 -8.31 -15.17
N GLY A 63 -3.55 -7.10 -15.51
CA GLY A 63 -4.27 -5.90 -15.18
C GLY A 63 -3.87 -4.71 -16.02
N ARG A 64 -4.43 -3.55 -15.68
CA ARG A 64 -4.14 -2.28 -16.35
C ARG A 64 -4.13 -1.13 -15.36
N VAL A 65 -3.28 -0.14 -15.62
CA VAL A 65 -3.26 1.10 -14.84
C VAL A 65 -4.55 1.89 -15.02
N LEU A 66 -5.08 2.41 -13.93
CA LEU A 66 -6.25 3.28 -13.91
C LEU A 66 -5.79 4.75 -13.84
N ARG A 67 -6.47 5.65 -14.57
CA ARG A 67 -6.23 7.10 -14.46
C ARG A 67 -6.75 7.60 -13.12
N ARG A 68 -5.93 8.29 -12.31
CA ARG A 68 -6.23 8.65 -10.92
C ARG A 68 -6.24 10.15 -10.68
N ASP A 69 -7.30 10.59 -10.02
CA ASP A 69 -7.52 11.98 -9.60
C ASP A 69 -8.07 12.02 -8.14
N SER A 70 -7.95 10.93 -7.37
CA SER A 70 -8.57 10.78 -6.05
C SER A 70 -7.74 9.91 -5.11
N VAL A 71 -7.99 10.09 -3.80
CA VAL A 71 -7.41 9.32 -2.70
C VAL A 71 -7.69 7.82 -2.87
N LEU A 72 -6.75 6.99 -2.44
CA LEU A 72 -6.73 5.55 -2.72
C LEU A 72 -7.27 4.72 -1.55
N GLU A 73 -8.00 3.68 -1.92
CA GLU A 73 -8.40 2.59 -1.02
C GLU A 73 -7.72 1.25 -1.38
N PHE A 74 -7.33 1.06 -2.65
CA PHE A 74 -6.71 -0.18 -3.11
C PHE A 74 -5.50 0.07 -4.01
N ALA A 75 -4.51 -0.81 -3.90
CA ALA A 75 -3.45 -0.91 -4.89
C ALA A 75 -3.94 -1.58 -6.19
N ALA A 76 -4.79 -2.59 -6.06
CA ALA A 76 -5.40 -3.27 -7.18
C ALA A 76 -6.79 -3.77 -6.79
N SER A 77 -7.75 -3.69 -7.71
CA SER A 77 -9.11 -4.17 -7.47
C SER A 77 -9.60 -5.06 -8.60
N PHE A 78 -10.58 -5.90 -8.26
CA PHE A 78 -11.42 -6.55 -9.26
C PHE A 78 -12.50 -5.59 -9.76
N ALA A 79 -13.39 -6.09 -10.62
CA ALA A 79 -14.51 -5.30 -11.14
C ALA A 79 -15.38 -4.74 -9.99
N GLY A 80 -15.59 -3.42 -9.98
CA GLY A 80 -16.45 -2.72 -9.00
C GLY A 80 -15.76 -1.55 -8.29
N LYS A 81 -14.48 -1.69 -7.92
CA LYS A 81 -13.73 -0.66 -7.16
C LYS A 81 -12.69 0.11 -7.99
N HIS A 82 -12.88 0.20 -9.31
CA HIS A 82 -11.93 0.86 -10.21
C HIS A 82 -11.81 2.38 -10.02
N HIS A 83 -12.65 3.04 -9.23
CA HIS A 83 -12.57 4.49 -9.03
C HIS A 83 -11.64 4.88 -7.87
N GLU A 84 -11.17 3.90 -7.09
CA GLU A 84 -10.39 4.07 -5.85
C GLU A 84 -9.13 3.19 -5.81
N SER A 85 -8.73 2.68 -6.98
CA SER A 85 -7.66 1.68 -7.17
C SER A 85 -6.59 2.12 -8.16
N LEU A 86 -5.32 1.76 -7.97
CA LEU A 86 -4.27 2.05 -8.98
C LEU A 86 -4.37 1.14 -10.22
N VAL A 87 -4.66 -0.14 -10.01
CA VAL A 87 -4.72 -1.16 -11.06
C VAL A 87 -6.09 -1.84 -11.07
N ALA A 88 -6.66 -2.02 -12.26
CA ALA A 88 -7.78 -2.94 -12.47
C ALA A 88 -7.24 -4.32 -12.85
N LEU A 89 -7.64 -5.35 -12.12
CA LEU A 89 -7.27 -6.74 -12.39
C LEU A 89 -8.26 -7.36 -13.39
N ASP A 90 -7.73 -8.13 -14.33
CA ASP A 90 -8.50 -8.90 -15.31
C ASP A 90 -8.73 -10.33 -14.81
N ALA A 91 -9.15 -10.48 -13.54
CA ALA A 91 -9.33 -11.76 -12.86
C ALA A 91 -10.52 -11.70 -11.90
N THR A 92 -10.97 -12.86 -11.42
CA THR A 92 -11.91 -12.96 -10.28
C THR A 92 -11.15 -13.12 -8.96
N ALA A 93 -11.77 -12.74 -7.85
CA ALA A 93 -11.14 -12.92 -6.54
C ALA A 93 -10.97 -14.40 -6.20
N LEU A 94 -11.93 -15.25 -6.59
CA LEU A 94 -11.85 -16.70 -6.42
C LEU A 94 -10.66 -17.32 -7.16
N ASP A 95 -10.39 -16.90 -8.39
CA ASP A 95 -9.25 -17.42 -9.15
C ASP A 95 -7.92 -17.03 -8.52
N VAL A 96 -7.79 -15.78 -8.06
CA VAL A 96 -6.59 -15.33 -7.33
C VAL A 96 -6.44 -16.08 -6.01
N PHE A 97 -7.53 -16.25 -5.26
CA PHE A 97 -7.53 -17.03 -4.01
C PHE A 97 -7.04 -18.46 -4.25
N ASN A 98 -7.58 -19.14 -5.26
CA ASN A 98 -7.19 -20.50 -5.61
C ASN A 98 -5.75 -20.57 -6.11
N GLY A 99 -5.33 -19.60 -6.93
CA GLY A 99 -3.95 -19.53 -7.43
C GLY A 99 -2.93 -19.39 -6.30
N LEU A 100 -3.20 -18.54 -5.31
CA LEU A 100 -2.32 -18.38 -4.14
C LEU A 100 -2.30 -19.65 -3.29
N GLY A 101 -3.45 -20.30 -3.09
CA GLY A 101 -3.53 -21.59 -2.41
C GLY A 101 -2.73 -22.69 -3.10
N LEU A 102 -2.83 -22.77 -4.43
CA LEU A 102 -2.06 -23.72 -5.25
C LEU A 102 -0.56 -23.42 -5.22
N ALA A 103 -0.16 -22.15 -5.10
CA ALA A 103 1.22 -21.75 -4.86
C ALA A 103 1.73 -22.04 -3.42
N GLY A 104 0.89 -22.65 -2.57
CA GLY A 104 1.25 -23.09 -1.22
C GLY A 104 1.06 -22.02 -0.14
N LEU A 105 0.33 -20.94 -0.43
CA LEU A 105 0.05 -19.86 0.52
C LEU A 105 -1.26 -20.11 1.25
N ASN A 106 -1.26 -19.82 2.55
CA ASN A 106 -2.41 -20.00 3.42
C ASN A 106 -3.09 -18.66 3.69
N PRO A 107 -4.39 -18.54 3.41
CA PRO A 107 -5.15 -17.37 3.82
C PRO A 107 -5.34 -17.39 5.33
N GLY A 108 -5.40 -16.21 5.95
CA GLY A 108 -5.83 -16.08 7.34
C GLY A 108 -7.23 -15.48 7.42
N HIS A 109 -7.29 -14.20 7.82
CA HIS A 109 -8.53 -13.46 7.84
C HIS A 109 -8.30 -11.97 7.53
N PRO A 110 -9.29 -11.30 6.92
CA PRO A 110 -9.28 -9.85 6.76
C PRO A 110 -9.45 -9.14 8.11
N PRO A 111 -9.31 -7.81 8.17
CA PRO A 111 -9.58 -7.04 9.38
C PRO A 111 -10.99 -7.31 9.90
N ARG A 112 -11.12 -7.44 11.22
CA ARG A 112 -12.39 -7.73 11.89
C ARG A 112 -12.61 -6.75 13.03
N TRP A 113 -13.80 -6.17 13.10
CA TRP A 113 -14.19 -5.41 14.28
C TRP A 113 -14.32 -6.34 15.49
N ASP A 114 -13.56 -6.07 16.55
CA ASP A 114 -13.71 -6.71 17.85
C ASP A 114 -14.62 -5.83 18.71
N GLU A 115 -15.84 -6.29 18.97
CA GLU A 115 -16.81 -5.56 19.79
C GLU A 115 -16.37 -5.40 21.26
N GLN A 116 -15.66 -6.37 21.82
CA GLN A 116 -15.22 -6.34 23.21
C GLN A 116 -14.07 -5.36 23.40
N ALA A 117 -13.08 -5.43 22.52
CA ALA A 117 -11.93 -4.53 22.55
C ALA A 117 -12.21 -3.17 21.89
N ARG A 118 -13.38 -3.02 21.24
CA ARG A 118 -13.81 -1.83 20.47
C ARG A 118 -12.73 -1.33 19.51
N ARG A 119 -12.07 -2.27 18.82
CA ARG A 119 -10.99 -1.99 17.86
C ARG A 119 -10.98 -3.04 16.75
N PHE A 120 -10.37 -2.72 15.62
CA PHE A 120 -10.12 -3.73 14.59
C PHE A 120 -9.00 -4.68 15.03
N THR A 121 -9.26 -5.97 14.92
CA THR A 121 -8.20 -6.98 14.80
C THR A 121 -7.60 -6.86 13.41
N PRO A 122 -6.28 -6.71 13.26
CA PRO A 122 -5.63 -6.56 11.96
C PRO A 122 -5.76 -7.82 11.10
N ALA A 123 -5.45 -7.69 9.82
CA ALA A 123 -5.42 -8.84 8.91
C ALA A 123 -4.35 -9.86 9.31
N ALA A 124 -4.64 -11.14 9.10
CA ALA A 124 -3.73 -12.25 9.30
C ALA A 124 -3.71 -13.19 8.09
N GLY A 125 -2.66 -14.01 7.96
CA GLY A 125 -2.41 -14.90 6.83
C GLY A 125 -0.97 -14.85 6.35
N ASP A 126 -0.61 -15.65 5.36
CA ASP A 126 0.76 -15.65 4.83
C ASP A 126 1.16 -14.28 4.25
N LEU A 127 2.44 -13.94 4.40
CA LEU A 127 2.99 -12.68 3.94
C LEU A 127 3.34 -12.76 2.45
N LEU A 128 2.99 -11.73 1.70
CA LEU A 128 3.15 -11.65 0.25
C LEU A 128 4.08 -10.51 -0.15
N ASP A 129 4.92 -10.77 -1.14
CA ASP A 129 5.55 -9.73 -1.96
C ASP A 129 4.67 -9.49 -3.20
N VAL A 130 4.42 -8.23 -3.50
CA VAL A 130 3.60 -7.80 -4.64
C VAL A 130 4.39 -6.82 -5.47
N ARG A 131 4.49 -7.09 -6.77
CA ARG A 131 5.20 -6.24 -7.73
C ARG A 131 4.32 -5.96 -8.94
N PHE A 132 4.38 -4.74 -9.43
CA PHE A 132 3.83 -4.35 -10.71
C PHE A 132 4.94 -4.36 -11.75
N VAL A 133 4.74 -5.13 -12.82
CA VAL A 133 5.62 -5.19 -13.98
C VAL A 133 4.91 -4.56 -15.16
N TRP A 134 5.55 -3.63 -15.85
CA TRP A 134 4.99 -2.96 -17.02
C TRP A 134 6.09 -2.65 -18.04
N ARG A 135 5.68 -2.25 -19.25
CA ARG A 135 6.63 -1.85 -20.30
C ARG A 135 6.47 -0.38 -20.66
N GLU A 136 7.60 0.26 -20.90
CA GLU A 136 7.69 1.57 -21.52
C GLU A 136 8.56 1.44 -22.78
N GLY A 137 7.91 1.38 -23.94
CA GLY A 137 8.57 0.99 -25.19
C GLY A 137 9.17 -0.41 -25.09
N ALA A 138 10.49 -0.52 -25.32
CA ALA A 138 11.21 -1.78 -25.23
C ALA A 138 11.58 -2.17 -23.79
N ARG A 139 11.61 -1.21 -22.86
CA ARG A 139 12.12 -1.40 -21.50
C ARG A 139 11.02 -1.99 -20.61
N GLU A 140 11.39 -3.00 -19.83
CA GLU A 140 10.56 -3.52 -18.75
C GLU A 140 10.90 -2.80 -17.45
N HIS A 141 9.87 -2.48 -16.68
CA HIS A 141 9.94 -1.83 -15.39
C HIS A 141 9.26 -2.72 -14.36
N CYS A 142 9.78 -2.69 -13.14
CA CYS A 142 9.24 -3.42 -12.01
C CYS A 142 9.29 -2.52 -10.77
N ALA A 143 8.18 -2.43 -10.04
CA ALA A 143 8.11 -1.66 -8.81
C ALA A 143 7.14 -2.30 -7.81
N SER A 144 7.37 -2.03 -6.53
CA SER A 144 6.36 -2.28 -5.50
C SER A 144 5.18 -1.32 -5.71
N PRO A 145 3.92 -1.72 -5.43
CA PRO A 145 2.77 -0.81 -5.50
C PRO A 145 2.98 0.46 -4.67
N PHE A 146 3.66 0.38 -3.54
CA PHE A 146 3.95 1.52 -2.66
C PHE A 146 4.76 2.62 -3.36
N ALA A 147 5.58 2.29 -4.37
CA ALA A 147 6.32 3.29 -5.14
C ALA A 147 5.41 4.18 -5.99
N TRP A 148 4.22 3.71 -6.34
CA TRP A 148 3.21 4.46 -7.10
C TRP A 148 2.28 5.29 -6.22
N MET A 149 2.58 5.42 -4.94
CA MET A 149 1.73 6.09 -3.96
C MET A 149 2.48 7.21 -3.26
N THR A 150 1.74 8.14 -2.68
CA THR A 150 2.25 9.21 -1.81
C THR A 150 1.44 9.24 -0.51
N GLU A 151 2.12 9.18 0.63
CA GLU A 151 1.52 9.44 1.95
C GLU A 151 1.11 10.91 2.05
N LEU A 152 -0.19 11.16 2.25
CA LEU A 152 -0.75 12.52 2.32
C LEU A 152 -0.14 13.35 3.45
N GLN A 153 0.03 12.74 4.64
CA GLN A 153 0.55 13.43 5.81
C GLN A 153 1.98 13.96 5.62
N TYR A 154 2.81 13.23 4.87
CA TYR A 154 4.25 13.48 4.79
C TYR A 154 4.75 13.84 3.38
N ALA A 155 3.85 13.84 2.39
CA ALA A 155 4.15 14.09 0.99
C ALA A 155 5.35 13.28 0.46
N ARG A 156 5.39 11.99 0.79
CA ARG A 156 6.48 11.06 0.40
C ARG A 156 5.93 9.67 0.09
N PRO A 157 6.62 8.82 -0.68
CA PRO A 157 6.18 7.45 -0.90
C PRO A 157 6.01 6.68 0.42
N PRO A 158 4.98 5.86 0.60
CA PRO A 158 4.88 5.00 1.77
C PRO A 158 6.01 3.98 1.84
N ARG A 159 6.34 3.54 3.06
CA ARG A 159 7.30 2.45 3.24
C ARG A 159 6.73 1.17 2.65
N ALA A 160 7.47 0.59 1.71
CA ALA A 160 7.19 -0.73 1.19
C ALA A 160 7.26 -1.76 2.32
N ARG A 161 6.27 -2.65 2.35
CA ARG A 161 6.14 -3.71 3.34
C ARG A 161 5.44 -4.92 2.72
N PRO A 162 5.62 -6.13 3.29
CA PRO A 162 4.83 -7.28 2.89
C PRO A 162 3.32 -7.02 3.00
N TRP A 163 2.58 -7.63 2.10
CA TRP A 163 1.12 -7.71 2.17
C TRP A 163 0.69 -8.96 2.93
N VAL A 164 -0.58 -9.03 3.32
CA VAL A 164 -1.16 -10.19 4.01
C VAL A 164 -2.19 -10.87 3.11
N PHE A 165 -2.05 -12.18 2.89
CA PHE A 165 -3.07 -12.99 2.25
C PHE A 165 -4.24 -13.23 3.22
N ALA A 166 -5.20 -12.31 3.21
CA ALA A 166 -6.31 -12.28 4.16
C ALA A 166 -7.45 -13.25 3.78
N GLY A 167 -7.69 -13.46 2.49
CA GLY A 167 -8.65 -14.44 1.97
C GLY A 167 -10.08 -13.95 1.74
N SER A 168 -10.44 -12.71 2.10
CA SER A 168 -11.81 -12.16 2.06
C SER A 168 -12.81 -12.85 3.01
N GLN A 169 -13.79 -12.09 3.52
CA GLN A 169 -14.95 -12.67 4.19
C GLN A 169 -15.74 -13.58 3.21
N ARG A 170 -16.34 -14.64 3.75
CA ARG A 170 -17.32 -15.47 3.02
C ARG A 170 -18.72 -14.96 3.23
N ARG A 171 -19.49 -14.87 2.16
CA ARG A 171 -20.92 -14.56 2.18
C ARG A 171 -21.73 -15.80 2.59
N ALA A 172 -23.01 -15.60 2.89
CA ALA A 172 -23.92 -16.68 3.28
C ALA A 172 -24.09 -17.76 2.18
N ASP A 173 -23.90 -17.41 0.92
CA ASP A 173 -23.93 -18.32 -0.24
C ASP A 173 -22.58 -19.02 -0.50
N GLY A 174 -21.58 -18.82 0.37
CA GLY A 174 -20.26 -19.43 0.29
C GLY A 174 -19.25 -18.69 -0.60
N ARG A 175 -19.70 -17.70 -1.38
CA ARG A 175 -18.82 -16.90 -2.24
C ARG A 175 -17.90 -16.00 -1.43
N LEU A 176 -16.74 -15.66 -2.00
CA LEU A 176 -15.91 -14.60 -1.46
C LEU A 176 -16.63 -13.26 -1.63
N ALA A 177 -16.64 -12.44 -0.59
CA ALA A 177 -17.19 -11.09 -0.66
C ALA A 177 -16.47 -10.25 -1.73
N ALA A 178 -15.14 -10.38 -1.86
CA ALA A 178 -14.32 -9.77 -2.91
C ALA A 178 -14.84 -10.01 -4.34
N ASP A 179 -15.42 -11.19 -4.65
CA ASP A 179 -15.98 -11.48 -5.98
C ASP A 179 -17.24 -10.65 -6.29
N VAL A 180 -17.89 -10.11 -5.26
CA VAL A 180 -19.11 -9.32 -5.40
C VAL A 180 -18.80 -7.83 -5.31
N THR A 181 -17.91 -7.44 -4.40
CA THR A 181 -17.62 -6.03 -4.10
C THR A 181 -16.51 -5.46 -4.97
N GLY A 182 -15.61 -6.31 -5.46
CA GLY A 182 -14.43 -5.90 -6.20
C GLY A 182 -13.19 -5.66 -5.32
N SER A 183 -13.29 -5.85 -4.01
CA SER A 183 -12.22 -5.56 -3.05
C SER A 183 -11.02 -6.50 -3.21
N GLY A 184 -9.93 -5.95 -3.74
CA GLY A 184 -8.71 -6.70 -4.06
C GLY A 184 -7.63 -6.55 -2.98
N PHE A 185 -6.67 -5.67 -3.28
CA PHE A 185 -5.45 -5.41 -2.52
C PHE A 185 -5.62 -4.08 -1.77
N ALA A 186 -6.20 -4.15 -0.57
CA ALA A 186 -6.62 -2.98 0.19
C ALA A 186 -5.49 -2.29 0.94
N LEU A 187 -5.57 -0.96 0.95
CA LEU A 187 -4.70 -0.03 1.67
C LEU A 187 -5.30 0.45 2.99
N VAL A 188 -6.57 0.09 3.22
CA VAL A 188 -7.39 0.40 4.40
C VAL A 188 -8.19 -0.83 4.83
N ASP A 189 -8.78 -0.77 6.01
CA ASP A 189 -9.45 -1.91 6.65
C ASP A 189 -10.80 -2.18 5.99
N PHE A 190 -10.80 -3.22 5.16
CA PHE A 190 -11.99 -3.74 4.50
C PHE A 190 -12.16 -5.25 4.75
N PRO A 191 -13.27 -5.68 5.36
CA PRO A 191 -13.50 -7.10 5.69
C PRO A 191 -13.72 -7.97 4.45
N ASP A 192 -14.02 -7.38 3.30
CA ASP A 192 -14.25 -8.09 2.05
C ASP A 192 -12.99 -8.19 1.17
N SER A 193 -11.84 -7.64 1.60
CA SER A 193 -10.61 -7.62 0.80
C SER A 193 -9.87 -8.95 0.81
N LEU A 194 -9.33 -9.32 -0.36
CA LEU A 194 -8.58 -10.55 -0.54
C LEU A 194 -7.15 -10.45 0.04
N VAL A 195 -6.51 -9.30 -0.18
CA VAL A 195 -5.14 -8.99 0.27
C VAL A 195 -5.18 -7.66 1.03
N CYS A 196 -4.51 -7.61 2.18
CA CYS A 196 -4.58 -6.48 3.11
C CYS A 196 -3.19 -6.01 3.53
N LEU A 197 -3.11 -4.85 4.17
CA LEU A 197 -1.95 -4.47 4.99
C LEU A 197 -2.00 -5.19 6.34
N SER A 198 -0.84 -5.38 6.97
CA SER A 198 -0.75 -5.90 8.35
C SER A 198 -1.12 -4.87 9.40
N ILE A 199 -0.92 -3.59 9.09
CA ILE A 199 -1.28 -2.47 9.96
C ILE A 199 -2.73 -2.05 9.69
N SER A 200 -3.47 -1.80 10.77
CA SER A 200 -4.82 -1.26 10.69
C SER A 200 -4.79 0.19 10.19
N ARG A 201 -5.70 0.48 9.26
CA ARG A 201 -5.89 1.79 8.63
C ARG A 201 -7.37 2.01 8.41
N SER A 202 -7.92 3.09 8.97
CA SER A 202 -9.34 3.40 8.83
C SER A 202 -9.73 3.55 7.36
N SER A 203 -10.89 2.99 7.00
CA SER A 203 -11.56 3.18 5.71
C SER A 203 -12.52 4.37 5.72
N SER A 204 -12.52 5.18 6.78
CA SER A 204 -13.23 6.46 6.79
C SER A 204 -12.63 7.42 5.76
N ASN A 205 -13.47 8.05 4.95
CA ASN A 205 -13.04 9.01 3.91
C ASN A 205 -12.10 10.11 4.43
N GLU A 206 -12.31 10.57 5.67
CA GLU A 206 -11.52 11.63 6.32
C GLU A 206 -10.12 11.15 6.78
N GLU A 207 -9.91 9.85 6.85
CA GLU A 207 -8.70 9.21 7.37
C GLU A 207 -7.88 8.49 6.29
N LEU A 208 -8.36 8.50 5.04
CA LEU A 208 -7.60 7.96 3.91
C LEU A 208 -6.25 8.66 3.81
N TRP A 209 -5.19 7.88 3.56
CA TRP A 209 -3.82 8.29 3.86
C TRP A 209 -2.88 8.27 2.65
N LEU A 210 -3.36 7.77 1.50
CA LEU A 210 -2.55 7.58 0.30
C LEU A 210 -3.21 8.18 -0.94
N ASP A 211 -2.40 8.85 -1.75
CA ASP A 211 -2.77 9.31 -3.07
C ASP A 211 -1.89 8.65 -4.14
N ALA A 212 -2.33 8.69 -5.39
CA ALA A 212 -1.58 8.20 -6.54
C ALA A 212 -0.41 9.13 -6.86
N ASN A 213 0.80 8.56 -7.00
CA ASN A 213 1.96 9.30 -7.45
C ASN A 213 2.01 9.31 -8.99
N LEU A 214 1.28 10.25 -9.59
CA LEU A 214 1.18 10.39 -11.05
C LEU A 214 2.52 10.68 -11.74
N SER A 215 3.53 11.15 -11.01
CA SER A 215 4.84 11.47 -11.59
C SER A 215 5.68 10.23 -11.93
N VAL A 216 5.35 9.07 -11.35
CA VAL A 216 6.10 7.81 -11.55
C VAL A 216 5.25 6.69 -12.12
N MET A 217 3.92 6.84 -12.13
CA MET A 217 3.02 5.88 -12.72
C MET A 217 3.08 5.96 -14.26
N PRO A 218 2.98 4.82 -14.96
CA PRO A 218 2.78 4.86 -16.40
C PRO A 218 1.38 5.40 -16.74
N PRO A 219 1.13 5.81 -17.99
CA PRO A 219 -0.18 6.33 -18.41
C PRO A 219 -1.34 5.38 -18.11
N GLY A 220 -2.53 5.94 -17.86
CA GLY A 220 -3.75 5.15 -17.71
C GLY A 220 -4.00 4.25 -18.92
N GLY A 221 -4.41 3.01 -18.68
CA GLY A 221 -4.58 1.97 -19.69
C GLY A 221 -3.33 1.14 -19.97
N THR A 222 -2.15 1.52 -19.44
CA THR A 222 -0.93 0.71 -19.58
C THR A 222 -1.15 -0.68 -19.00
N PRO A 223 -0.92 -1.76 -19.77
CA PRO A 223 -1.01 -3.10 -19.23
C PRO A 223 0.07 -3.36 -18.17
N VAL A 224 -0.33 -4.04 -17.09
CA VAL A 224 0.52 -4.39 -15.95
C VAL A 224 0.36 -5.87 -15.68
N LEU A 225 1.47 -6.55 -15.41
CA LEU A 225 1.45 -7.86 -14.78
C LEU A 225 1.67 -7.67 -13.29
N VAL A 226 0.69 -8.06 -12.48
CA VAL A 226 0.81 -8.08 -11.02
C VAL A 226 1.38 -9.42 -10.60
N VAL A 227 2.60 -9.41 -10.08
CA VAL A 227 3.32 -10.59 -9.61
C VAL A 227 3.12 -10.70 -8.11
N VAL A 228 2.54 -11.80 -7.65
CA VAL A 228 2.29 -12.11 -6.25
C VAL A 228 3.02 -13.38 -5.87
N GLN A 229 3.79 -13.33 -4.78
CA GLN A 229 4.57 -14.47 -4.30
C GLN A 229 4.72 -14.41 -2.78
N LYS A 230 5.22 -15.49 -2.17
CA LYS A 230 5.59 -15.46 -0.74
C LYS A 230 6.61 -14.36 -0.49
N ALA A 231 6.38 -13.56 0.55
CA ALA A 231 7.32 -12.52 0.96
C ALA A 231 8.65 -13.14 1.41
N ALA A 232 9.74 -12.46 1.05
CA ALA A 232 11.08 -12.76 1.54
C ALA A 232 11.50 -11.71 2.58
N PRO A 233 12.36 -12.06 3.55
CA PRO A 233 12.94 -11.10 4.47
C PRO A 233 13.67 -9.98 3.74
N VAL A 234 13.42 -8.74 4.15
CA VAL A 234 14.17 -7.55 3.71
C VAL A 234 14.87 -6.98 4.93
N GLU A 235 16.18 -6.75 4.83
CA GLU A 235 16.92 -6.13 5.93
C GLU A 235 16.59 -4.64 6.02
N HIS A 236 16.34 -4.18 7.24
CA HIS A 236 16.10 -2.78 7.55
C HIS A 236 17.07 -2.33 8.64
N VAL A 237 17.58 -1.12 8.52
CA VAL A 237 18.34 -0.47 9.61
C VAL A 237 17.36 0.31 10.47
N ILE A 238 17.09 -0.19 11.68
CA ILE A 238 16.25 0.50 12.66
C ILE A 238 17.15 1.19 13.67
N GLU A 239 17.02 2.50 13.82
CA GLU A 239 17.85 3.32 14.68
C GLU A 239 16.98 4.22 15.56
N LEU A 240 17.31 4.32 16.85
CA LEU A 240 16.78 5.34 17.75
C LEU A 240 17.81 6.45 17.88
N ASP A 241 17.42 7.69 17.58
CA ASP A 241 18.31 8.84 17.77
C ASP A 241 18.39 9.28 19.25
N PHE A 242 19.15 10.33 19.54
CA PHE A 242 19.35 10.85 20.90
C PHE A 242 18.06 11.40 21.55
N ARG A 243 16.99 11.61 20.76
CA ARG A 243 15.66 12.04 21.23
C ARG A 243 14.70 10.85 21.35
N GLY A 244 15.19 9.63 21.12
CA GLY A 244 14.37 8.43 21.09
C GLY A 244 13.42 8.34 19.91
N VAL A 245 13.65 9.11 18.83
CA VAL A 245 12.86 9.04 17.60
C VAL A 245 13.40 7.88 16.75
N ALA A 246 12.50 7.01 16.30
CA ALA A 246 12.87 5.91 15.42
C ALA A 246 13.06 6.38 13.98
N ARG A 247 14.13 5.86 13.38
CA ARG A 247 14.42 5.94 11.96
C ARG A 247 14.54 4.53 11.42
N VAL A 248 13.89 4.28 10.29
CA VAL A 248 14.07 3.05 9.52
C VAL A 248 14.70 3.44 8.19
N ASP A 249 15.86 2.88 7.88
CA ASP A 249 16.66 3.22 6.69
C ASP A 249 16.88 4.74 6.55
N GLY A 250 17.18 5.39 7.68
CA GLY A 250 17.43 6.84 7.77
C GLY A 250 16.17 7.72 7.77
N ARG A 251 14.99 7.19 7.48
CA ARG A 251 13.71 7.91 7.47
C ARG A 251 13.00 7.82 8.81
N VAL A 252 12.51 8.95 9.33
CA VAL A 252 11.66 8.97 10.54
C VAL A 252 10.35 8.25 10.28
N GLU A 253 10.01 7.30 11.15
CA GLU A 253 8.77 6.52 11.12
C GLU A 253 7.99 6.70 12.43
N ARG A 254 6.68 6.42 12.37
CA ARG A 254 5.80 6.42 13.55
C ARG A 254 6.03 5.16 14.37
N ASP A 255 5.85 5.24 15.68
CA ASP A 255 6.08 4.13 16.59
C ASP A 255 5.29 2.86 16.19
N ASP A 256 4.02 2.99 15.81
CA ASP A 256 3.19 1.87 15.34
C ASP A 256 3.71 1.23 14.04
N ASP A 257 4.24 2.02 13.10
CA ASP A 257 4.84 1.48 11.86
C ASP A 257 6.12 0.71 12.16
N VAL A 258 6.89 1.12 13.17
CA VAL A 258 8.09 0.41 13.61
C VAL A 258 7.73 -0.91 14.31
N ALA A 259 6.70 -0.91 15.18
CA ALA A 259 6.22 -2.13 15.81
C ALA A 259 5.66 -3.15 14.79
N ASP A 260 4.88 -2.68 13.81
CA ASP A 260 4.39 -3.49 12.68
C ASP A 260 5.57 -4.08 11.89
N LEU A 261 6.55 -3.24 11.52
CA LEU A 261 7.72 -3.69 10.78
C LEU A 261 8.53 -4.76 11.52
N VAL A 262 8.83 -4.55 12.80
CA VAL A 262 9.56 -5.53 13.63
C VAL A 262 8.78 -6.85 13.72
N THR A 263 7.45 -6.77 13.84
CA THR A 263 6.57 -7.95 13.85
C THR A 263 6.63 -8.70 12.52
N LEU A 264 6.57 -7.99 11.39
CA LEU A 264 6.69 -8.57 10.05
C LEU A 264 8.04 -9.23 9.83
N LEU A 265 9.13 -8.57 10.23
CA LEU A 265 10.49 -9.13 10.14
C LEU A 265 10.60 -10.44 10.91
N HIS A 266 10.08 -10.49 12.13
CA HIS A 266 10.07 -11.71 12.94
C HIS A 266 9.19 -12.81 12.33
N ARG A 267 8.06 -12.46 11.71
CA ARG A 267 7.22 -13.46 11.01
C ARG A 267 7.94 -14.06 9.80
N LEU A 268 8.76 -13.28 9.10
CA LEU A 268 9.54 -13.75 7.94
C LEU A 268 10.81 -14.52 8.35
N SER A 269 11.37 -14.23 9.51
CA SER A 269 12.55 -14.90 10.05
C SER A 269 12.45 -15.03 11.58
N PRO A 270 11.67 -16.02 12.09
CA PRO A 270 11.43 -16.18 13.53
C PRO A 270 12.70 -16.38 14.36
N GLU A 271 13.75 -16.89 13.72
CA GLU A 271 15.06 -17.11 14.33
C GLU A 271 15.93 -15.86 14.43
N ARG A 272 15.51 -14.73 13.82
CA ARG A 272 16.27 -13.47 13.78
C ARG A 272 15.53 -12.36 14.49
N ALA A 273 16.12 -11.87 15.58
CA ALA A 273 15.71 -10.62 16.20
C ALA A 273 16.19 -9.43 15.36
N ALA A 274 15.31 -8.48 15.07
CA ALA A 274 15.67 -7.23 14.41
C ALA A 274 16.58 -6.38 15.33
N PRO A 275 17.79 -6.01 14.88
CA PRO A 275 18.64 -5.11 15.65
C PRO A 275 18.08 -3.69 15.62
N ILE A 276 17.95 -3.09 16.81
CA ILE A 276 17.56 -1.69 16.99
C ILE A 276 18.77 -0.94 17.54
N VAL A 277 19.38 -0.13 16.67
CA VAL A 277 20.60 0.61 16.97
C VAL A 277 20.27 1.81 17.84
N LEU A 278 20.96 1.94 18.97
CA LEU A 278 20.87 3.09 19.87
C LEU A 278 22.00 4.07 19.57
N SER A 279 21.66 5.22 19.00
CA SER A 279 22.61 6.27 18.61
C SER A 279 22.49 7.48 19.54
N GLY A 280 23.23 7.43 20.66
CA GLY A 280 23.12 8.45 21.71
C GLY A 280 21.79 8.43 22.46
N THR A 281 20.99 7.38 22.29
CA THR A 281 19.66 7.23 22.89
C THR A 281 19.73 7.16 24.42
N LEU A 282 18.91 7.98 25.07
CA LEU A 282 18.77 7.98 26.52
C LEU A 282 18.18 6.65 27.02
N ARG A 283 18.55 6.26 28.24
CA ARG A 283 18.01 5.03 28.87
C ARG A 283 16.49 5.10 29.04
N SER A 284 15.95 6.27 29.34
CA SER A 284 14.51 6.51 29.45
C SER A 284 13.77 6.25 28.14
N ASP A 285 14.36 6.62 27.00
CA ASP A 285 13.79 6.40 25.68
C ASP A 285 13.88 4.94 25.26
N GLN A 286 14.99 4.26 25.55
CA GLN A 286 15.08 2.81 25.38
C GLN A 286 13.95 2.10 26.14
N GLN A 287 13.78 2.42 27.43
CA GLN A 287 12.71 1.83 28.25
C GLN A 287 11.30 2.20 27.77
N ARG A 288 11.13 3.38 27.16
CA ARG A 288 9.86 3.78 26.51
C ARG A 288 9.53 2.83 25.36
N TRP A 289 10.50 2.56 24.49
CA TRP A 289 10.35 1.63 23.36
C TRP A 289 10.13 0.18 23.81
N GLU A 290 10.82 -0.28 24.85
CA GLU A 290 10.57 -1.61 25.45
C GLU A 290 9.11 -1.74 25.87
N ARG A 291 8.61 -0.79 26.67
CA ARG A 291 7.19 -0.78 27.09
C ARG A 291 6.24 -0.68 25.92
N PHE A 292 6.57 0.13 24.92
CA PHE A 292 5.75 0.31 23.73
C PHE A 292 5.65 -1.00 22.92
N PHE A 293 6.76 -1.68 22.65
CA PHE A 293 6.74 -2.98 21.96
C PHE A 293 5.95 -4.04 22.72
N HIS A 294 6.08 -4.09 24.05
CA HIS A 294 5.25 -4.98 24.86
C HIS A 294 3.76 -4.64 24.76
N ALA A 295 3.40 -3.36 24.84
CA ALA A 295 2.00 -2.91 24.72
C ALA A 295 1.41 -3.15 23.32
N ALA A 296 2.23 -3.02 22.28
CA ALA A 296 1.88 -3.30 20.89
C ALA A 296 1.85 -4.80 20.57
N GLY A 297 2.23 -5.68 21.52
CA GLY A 297 2.23 -7.13 21.33
C GLY A 297 3.37 -7.65 20.46
N VAL A 298 4.43 -6.87 20.26
CA VAL A 298 5.61 -7.31 19.52
C VAL A 298 6.34 -8.38 20.35
N PRO A 299 6.60 -9.58 19.82
CA PRO A 299 7.27 -10.65 20.57
C PRO A 299 8.63 -10.20 21.11
N PRO A 300 9.00 -10.51 22.36
CA PRO A 300 10.32 -10.14 22.90
C PRO A 300 11.50 -10.72 22.10
N ALA A 301 11.29 -11.86 21.43
CA ALA A 301 12.29 -12.47 20.53
C ALA A 301 12.43 -11.76 19.18
N ALA A 302 11.52 -10.84 18.83
CA ALA A 302 11.50 -10.16 17.54
C ALA A 302 12.51 -9.02 17.44
N TRP A 303 13.05 -8.52 18.56
CA TRP A 303 13.92 -7.35 18.57
C TRP A 303 15.00 -7.45 19.64
N ARG A 304 16.08 -6.71 19.42
CA ARG A 304 17.14 -6.51 20.42
C ARG A 304 17.76 -5.13 20.25
N PHE A 305 18.09 -4.49 21.37
CA PHE A 305 18.83 -3.22 21.32
C PHE A 305 20.33 -3.46 21.19
N GLU A 306 20.97 -2.69 20.31
CA GLU A 306 22.41 -2.68 20.11
C GLU A 306 22.91 -1.25 20.29
N ARG A 307 23.85 -1.03 21.21
CA ARG A 307 24.46 0.29 21.35
C ARG A 307 25.53 0.45 20.29
N ARG A 308 25.39 1.49 19.47
CA ARG A 308 26.51 1.95 18.67
C ARG A 308 27.42 2.71 19.62
N ASP A 309 28.66 2.23 19.80
CA ASP A 309 29.67 3.04 20.46
C ASP A 309 29.74 4.36 19.70
N ALA A 310 29.46 5.47 20.40
CA ALA A 310 29.72 6.77 19.84
C ALA A 310 31.22 6.77 19.45
N PRO A 311 31.60 7.31 18.28
CA PRO A 311 33.02 7.56 18.03
C PRO A 311 33.53 8.32 19.25
N ARG A 312 34.53 7.75 19.95
CA ARG A 312 35.14 8.41 21.11
C ARG A 312 35.44 9.83 20.66
N TRP A 313 34.78 10.80 21.27
CA TRP A 313 35.14 12.18 21.06
C TRP A 313 36.57 12.32 21.56
N LEU A 314 37.51 12.34 20.63
CA LEU A 314 38.87 12.74 20.90
C LEU A 314 38.85 14.27 20.81
N PRO A 315 39.22 14.98 21.88
CA PRO A 315 39.47 16.41 21.76
C PRO A 315 40.45 16.63 20.60
N PRO A 316 40.31 17.72 19.82
CA PRO A 316 41.27 18.03 18.78
C PRO A 316 42.69 18.02 19.38
N GLY A 317 43.52 17.07 18.92
CA GLY A 317 44.90 16.87 19.40
C GLY A 317 45.20 15.56 20.13
N VAL A 318 44.21 14.72 20.47
CA VAL A 318 44.46 13.41 21.10
C VAL A 318 44.29 12.29 20.05
N GLN A 319 45.37 11.58 19.72
CA GLN A 319 45.27 10.34 18.92
C GLN A 319 45.01 9.15 19.84
N SER A 320 44.15 8.21 19.40
CA SER A 320 43.96 6.94 20.12
C SER A 320 45.28 6.18 20.24
N PRO A 321 45.62 5.65 21.44
CA PRO A 321 46.76 4.75 21.57
C PRO A 321 46.49 3.48 20.75
N ARG A 322 47.50 3.08 19.97
CA ARG A 322 47.51 1.85 19.16
C ARG A 322 47.53 0.60 20.03
#